data_AF-A0A521M380-F1
#
_entry.id   AF-A0A521M380-F1
#
_cell.length_a   1.000
_cell.length_b   1.000
_cell.length_c   1.000
_cell.angle_alpha   90.00
_cell.angle_beta   90.00
_cell.angle_gamma   90.00
#
_symmetry.space_group_name_H-M   'P 1'
#
loop_
_entity.id
_entity.type
_entity.pdbx_description
1 polymer ?
#
loop_
_entity_poly.entity_id
_entity_poly.type
_entity_poly.pdbx_seq_one_letter_code
_entity_poly.pdbx_strand_id
1 'polypeptide(L)'
;MKKLLVAVALALSAAACSPGAGSEWQKSYGKTFYEPTEGMAALYIIRDDPGSDPSPIGITKDRYPVGSLAGLTWMRLDLPPSLYDLRAYGVQGSTELVVTVNAGESRFLLAEPKPTGNAQLREISQVTGRQLVRKGQLVYSTP
;
A
#
# COMPACT_ATOMS: atom_id res chain seq x y z
N MET A 1 -64.15 -9.57 17.06
CA MET A 1 -63.41 -9.69 18.33
C MET A 1 -62.04 -10.30 18.06
N LYS A 2 -60.97 -9.72 18.65
CA LYS A 2 -59.60 -10.25 18.86
C LYS A 2 -58.72 -10.30 17.58
N LYS A 3 -57.94 -9.24 17.29
CA LYS A 3 -56.57 -8.95 17.76
C LYS A 3 -55.59 -10.08 17.45
N LEU A 4 -54.59 -9.81 16.61
CA LEU A 4 -53.22 -10.30 16.76
C LEU A 4 -52.28 -9.43 15.91
N LEU A 5 -51.58 -8.53 16.60
CA LEU A 5 -50.40 -7.80 16.15
C LEU A 5 -49.26 -8.81 16.02
N VAL A 6 -48.56 -8.84 14.88
CA VAL A 6 -47.26 -9.53 14.76
C VAL A 6 -46.25 -8.53 14.23
N ALA A 7 -45.30 -8.20 15.09
CA ALA A 7 -44.19 -7.30 14.87
C ALA A 7 -43.22 -7.90 13.85
N VAL A 8 -42.92 -7.17 12.79
CA VAL A 8 -41.78 -7.48 11.91
C VAL A 8 -40.54 -6.84 12.52
N ALA A 9 -39.74 -7.67 13.16
CA ALA A 9 -38.42 -7.31 13.65
C ALA A 9 -37.50 -7.01 12.44
N LEU A 10 -37.10 -5.75 12.29
CA LEU A 10 -36.01 -5.34 11.42
C LEU A 10 -34.69 -5.89 11.98
N ALA A 11 -34.29 -7.07 11.52
CA ALA A 11 -32.91 -7.53 11.63
C ALA A 11 -32.04 -6.75 10.63
N LEU A 12 -31.62 -5.55 11.02
CA LEU A 12 -30.50 -4.87 10.37
C LEU A 12 -29.21 -5.53 10.87
N SER A 13 -28.76 -6.52 10.08
CA SER A 13 -27.43 -7.11 10.19
C SER A 13 -26.40 -5.99 10.08
N ALA A 14 -25.75 -5.67 11.20
CA ALA A 14 -24.62 -4.77 11.25
C ALA A 14 -23.54 -5.29 10.29
N ALA A 15 -23.34 -4.55 9.19
CA ALA A 15 -22.21 -4.74 8.30
C ALA A 15 -20.93 -4.61 9.13
N ALA A 16 -20.13 -5.67 9.13
CA ALA A 16 -18.82 -5.66 9.76
C ALA A 16 -17.97 -4.54 9.13
N CYS A 17 -17.72 -3.47 9.89
CA CYS A 17 -16.64 -2.53 9.63
C CYS A 17 -15.31 -3.28 9.77
N SER A 18 -14.84 -3.89 8.69
CA SER A 18 -13.42 -4.21 8.53
C SER A 18 -12.83 -3.15 7.61
N PRO A 19 -11.95 -2.27 8.10
CA PRO A 19 -11.24 -1.35 7.22
C PRO A 19 -10.26 -2.18 6.37
N GLY A 20 -10.40 -2.14 5.05
CA GLY A 20 -9.28 -2.42 4.15
C GLY A 20 -9.26 -3.73 3.37
N ALA A 21 -10.38 -4.45 3.21
CA ALA A 21 -10.46 -5.48 2.17
C ALA A 21 -11.04 -4.85 0.89
N GLY A 22 -10.17 -4.41 -0.02
CA GLY A 22 -10.61 -3.98 -1.35
C GLY A 22 -11.46 -5.07 -2.04
N SER A 23 -12.41 -4.65 -2.87
CA SER A 23 -13.27 -5.54 -3.66
C SER A 23 -12.46 -6.52 -4.53
N GLU A 24 -13.08 -7.61 -4.97
CA GLU A 24 -12.40 -8.60 -5.84
C GLU A 24 -11.82 -7.99 -7.12
N TRP A 25 -12.47 -6.96 -7.68
CA TRP A 25 -11.92 -6.20 -8.82
C TRP A 25 -10.65 -5.44 -8.43
N GLN A 26 -10.58 -4.90 -7.22
CA GLN A 26 -9.44 -4.14 -6.70
C GLN A 26 -8.24 -5.03 -6.38
N LYS A 27 -8.47 -6.29 -5.96
CA LYS A 27 -7.41 -7.28 -5.80
C LYS A 27 -6.75 -7.66 -7.13
N SER A 28 -7.45 -7.49 -8.26
CA SER A 28 -6.90 -7.78 -9.58
C SER A 28 -5.96 -6.69 -10.13
N TYR A 29 -6.02 -5.46 -9.57
CA TYR A 29 -5.17 -4.33 -9.99
C TYR A 29 -3.66 -4.62 -9.84
N GLY A 30 -3.25 -5.56 -8.98
CA GLY A 30 -1.85 -5.98 -8.82
C GLY A 30 -1.32 -6.97 -9.85
N LYS A 31 -2.19 -7.52 -10.70
CA LYS A 31 -1.78 -8.49 -11.72
C LYS A 31 -1.52 -7.82 -13.08
N THR A 32 -2.08 -6.64 -13.30
CA THR A 32 -1.92 -5.84 -14.53
C THR A 32 -1.20 -4.54 -14.22
N PHE A 33 -0.05 -4.31 -14.86
CA PHE A 33 0.64 -3.02 -14.74
C PHE A 33 0.07 -2.05 -15.74
N TYR A 34 -0.66 -1.05 -15.25
CA TYR A 34 -1.05 0.09 -16.06
C TYR A 34 0.10 1.06 -16.18
N GLU A 35 0.14 1.75 -17.32
CA GLU A 35 1.02 2.91 -17.48
C GLU A 35 0.74 3.95 -16.38
N PRO A 36 1.73 4.78 -16.04
CA PRO A 36 1.49 5.94 -15.18
C PRO A 36 0.31 6.77 -15.71
N THR A 37 -0.46 7.34 -14.79
CA THR A 37 -1.48 8.33 -15.14
C THR A 37 -0.83 9.44 -15.98
N GLU A 38 -1.53 9.96 -16.99
CA GLU A 38 -0.96 10.97 -17.90
C GLU A 38 -0.37 12.15 -17.10
N GLY A 39 0.87 12.53 -17.43
CA GLY A 39 1.61 13.58 -16.73
C GLY A 39 2.20 13.18 -15.36
N MET A 40 1.98 11.96 -14.89
CA MET A 40 2.47 11.45 -13.60
C MET A 40 3.54 10.37 -13.79
N ALA A 41 4.28 10.11 -12.71
CA ALA A 41 5.06 8.90 -12.50
C ALA A 41 4.26 7.90 -11.64
N ALA A 42 4.49 6.61 -11.84
CA ALA A 42 3.97 5.55 -10.98
C ALA A 42 5.09 5.01 -10.09
N LEU A 43 5.02 5.27 -8.79
CA LEU A 43 5.95 4.73 -7.81
C LEU A 43 5.31 3.58 -7.04
N TYR A 44 5.84 2.37 -7.22
CA TYR A 44 5.41 1.19 -6.50
C TYR A 44 6.29 0.98 -5.28
N ILE A 45 5.69 0.88 -4.10
CA ILE A 45 6.39 0.61 -2.84
C ILE A 45 5.89 -0.74 -2.33
N ILE A 46 6.82 -1.67 -2.16
CA ILE A 46 6.52 -3.09 -2.00
C ILE A 46 7.11 -3.57 -0.69
N ARG A 47 6.37 -4.38 0.05
CA ARG A 47 6.93 -5.25 1.07
C ARG A 47 6.76 -6.69 0.63
N ASP A 48 7.90 -7.37 0.50
CA ASP A 48 7.93 -8.81 0.18
C ASP A 48 7.57 -9.66 1.41
N ASP A 49 7.85 -10.95 1.35
CA ASP A 49 7.72 -11.86 2.50
C ASP A 49 8.45 -11.26 3.73
N PRO A 50 7.74 -11.06 4.85
CA PRO A 50 8.30 -10.41 6.04
C PRO A 50 9.30 -11.31 6.80
N GLY A 51 9.39 -12.60 6.47
CA GLY A 51 10.25 -13.55 7.17
C GLY A 51 9.97 -13.54 8.68
N SER A 52 10.99 -13.25 9.48
CA SER A 52 10.90 -13.24 10.95
C SER A 52 10.34 -11.95 11.56
N ASP A 53 10.20 -10.86 10.80
CA ASP A 53 9.64 -9.60 11.30
C ASP A 53 8.32 -9.27 10.59
N PRO A 54 7.17 -9.67 11.16
CA PRO A 54 5.86 -9.43 10.57
C PRO A 54 5.33 -8.00 10.77
N SER A 55 6.03 -7.15 11.53
CA SER A 55 5.55 -5.83 11.93
C SER A 55 5.37 -4.93 10.71
N PRO A 56 4.19 -4.32 10.44
CA PRO A 56 3.99 -3.45 9.29
C PRO A 56 5.01 -2.29 9.21
N ILE A 57 5.39 -1.90 8.00
CA ILE A 57 6.31 -0.78 7.74
C ILE A 57 5.49 0.39 7.25
N GLY A 58 5.54 1.50 7.98
CA GLY A 58 4.87 2.71 7.57
C GLY A 58 5.69 3.49 6.54
N ILE A 59 5.00 4.23 5.67
CA ILE A 59 5.59 5.02 4.59
C ILE A 59 5.17 6.48 4.75
N THR A 60 6.13 7.39 4.61
CA THR A 60 5.86 8.83 4.44
C THR A 60 6.37 9.35 3.11
N LYS A 61 5.69 10.39 2.61
CA LYS A 61 6.10 11.22 1.48
C LYS A 61 6.09 12.67 1.94
N ASP A 62 7.24 13.35 1.84
CA ASP A 62 7.42 14.74 2.29
C ASP A 62 6.97 14.95 3.75
N ARG A 63 7.24 13.95 4.61
CA ARG A 63 6.82 13.87 6.02
C ARG A 63 5.33 13.59 6.28
N TYR A 64 4.51 13.48 5.24
CA TYR A 64 3.11 13.07 5.38
C TYR A 64 2.98 11.55 5.27
N PRO A 65 2.28 10.89 6.22
CA PRO A 65 2.05 9.45 6.14
C PRO A 65 1.12 9.11 4.97
N VAL A 66 1.59 8.23 4.09
CA VAL A 66 0.82 7.77 2.92
C VAL A 66 0.31 6.35 3.08
N GLY A 67 0.64 5.66 4.18
CA GLY A 67 0.09 4.33 4.49
C GLY A 67 1.11 3.41 5.17
N SER A 68 0.76 2.13 5.28
CA SER A 68 1.63 1.09 5.80
C SER A 68 1.53 -0.20 5.00
N LEU A 69 2.62 -0.98 5.00
CA LEU A 69 2.77 -2.22 4.25
C LEU A 69 2.98 -3.39 5.22
N ALA A 70 2.01 -4.31 5.23
CA ALA A 70 2.15 -5.63 5.82
C ALA A 70 2.94 -6.56 4.87
N GLY A 71 3.33 -7.75 5.35
CA GLY A 71 4.01 -8.73 4.52
C GLY A 71 3.23 -9.06 3.24
N LEU A 72 3.93 -9.21 2.11
CA LEU A 72 3.35 -9.49 0.79
C LEU A 72 2.30 -8.44 0.35
N THR A 73 2.54 -7.17 0.64
CA THR A 73 1.68 -6.06 0.18
C THR A 73 2.45 -5.03 -0.60
N TRP A 74 1.75 -4.21 -1.38
CA TRP A 74 2.33 -3.09 -2.09
C TRP A 74 1.32 -1.95 -2.24
N MET A 75 1.82 -0.72 -2.37
CA MET A 75 1.04 0.47 -2.69
C MET A 75 1.63 1.16 -3.91
N ARG A 76 0.80 1.92 -4.64
CA ARG A 76 1.24 2.77 -5.75
C ARG A 76 0.95 4.23 -5.41
N LEU A 77 1.93 5.08 -5.59
CA LEU A 77 1.78 6.52 -5.56
C LEU A 77 1.86 7.04 -7.00
N ASP A 78 0.82 7.76 -7.44
CA ASP A 78 0.89 8.54 -8.68
C ASP A 78 1.39 9.94 -8.32
N LEU A 79 2.56 10.29 -8.84
CA LEU A 79 3.31 11.47 -8.42
C LEU A 79 3.60 12.38 -9.60
N PRO A 80 3.35 13.70 -9.50
CA PRO A 80 3.86 14.67 -10.45
C PRO A 80 5.39 14.58 -10.57
N PRO A 81 5.98 15.03 -11.70
CA PRO A 81 7.42 15.10 -11.85
C PRO A 81 8.03 16.05 -10.79
N SER A 82 8.84 15.50 -9.88
CA SER A 82 9.47 16.26 -8.80
C SER A 82 10.54 15.42 -8.09
N LEU A 83 11.27 16.08 -7.20
CA LEU A 83 12.00 15.44 -6.11
C LEU A 83 11.05 15.16 -4.93
N TYR A 84 11.14 13.98 -4.34
CA TYR A 84 10.37 13.56 -3.16
C TYR A 84 11.29 12.99 -2.08
N ASP A 85 11.02 13.34 -0.82
CA ASP A 85 11.57 12.67 0.37
C ASP A 85 10.62 11.52 0.75
N LEU A 86 11.08 10.28 0.59
CA LEU A 86 10.35 9.10 1.00
C LEU A 86 11.02 8.43 2.18
N ARG A 87 10.23 7.98 3.13
CA ARG A 87 10.76 7.26 4.30
C ARG A 87 9.97 6.01 4.57
N ALA A 88 10.69 4.94 4.90
CA ALA A 88 10.12 3.78 5.58
C ALA A 88 10.42 3.90 7.06
N TYR A 89 9.41 3.77 7.91
CA TYR A 89 9.55 3.75 9.36
C TYR A 89 9.09 2.42 9.93
N GLY A 90 9.94 1.84 10.78
CA GLY A 90 9.65 0.67 11.59
C GLY A 90 9.19 1.09 12.99
N VAL A 91 9.30 0.16 13.94
CA VAL A 91 8.89 0.37 15.34
C VAL A 91 9.78 1.36 16.10
N GLN A 92 11.05 1.54 15.70
CA GLN A 92 12.00 2.39 16.43
C GLN A 92 12.49 3.61 15.65
N GLY A 93 12.34 3.65 14.32
CA GLY A 93 12.85 4.76 13.53
C GLY A 93 12.67 4.61 12.02
N SER A 94 13.12 5.61 11.28
CA SER A 94 12.97 5.72 9.82
C SER A 94 14.28 5.92 9.08
N THR A 95 14.42 5.35 7.88
CA THR A 95 15.49 5.73 6.93
C THR A 95 14.91 6.58 5.80
N GLU A 96 15.64 7.62 5.41
CA GLU A 96 15.32 8.48 4.27
C GLU A 96 15.82 7.89 2.94
N LEU A 97 15.01 8.03 1.89
CA LEU A 97 15.37 7.83 0.50
C LEU A 97 14.78 8.98 -0.33
N VAL A 98 15.66 9.81 -0.87
CA VAL A 98 15.26 10.88 -1.80
C VAL A 98 15.20 10.32 -3.22
N VAL A 99 14.07 10.53 -3.89
CA VAL A 99 13.84 10.07 -5.26
C VAL A 99 13.42 11.23 -6.16
N THR A 100 13.97 11.29 -7.38
CA THR A 100 13.43 12.12 -8.47
C THR A 100 12.60 11.25 -9.40
N VAL A 101 11.42 11.71 -9.78
CA VAL A 101 10.55 11.00 -10.74
C VAL A 101 10.18 11.91 -11.90
N ASN A 102 10.10 11.36 -13.11
CA ASN A 102 9.64 12.06 -14.31
C ASN A 102 8.29 11.50 -14.81
N ALA A 103 7.57 12.29 -15.59
CA ALA A 103 6.30 11.86 -16.18
C ALA A 103 6.50 10.61 -17.06
N GLY A 104 5.58 9.65 -16.95
CA GLY A 104 5.66 8.38 -17.67
C GLY A 104 6.63 7.36 -17.07
N GLU A 105 7.36 7.70 -16.00
CA GLU A 105 8.24 6.73 -15.34
C GLU A 105 7.46 5.76 -14.44
N SER A 106 7.94 4.51 -14.39
CA SER A 106 7.53 3.53 -13.38
C SER A 106 8.75 3.12 -12.56
N ARG A 107 8.73 3.39 -11.26
CA ARG A 107 9.81 3.05 -10.32
C ARG A 107 9.31 2.10 -9.25
N PHE A 108 10.22 1.28 -8.73
CA PHE A 108 9.90 0.21 -7.79
C PHE A 108 10.85 0.29 -6.60
N LEU A 109 10.28 0.39 -5.40
CA LEU A 109 11.00 0.43 -4.15
C LEU A 109 10.59 -0.77 -3.29
N LEU A 110 11.58 -1.40 -2.66
CA LEU A 110 11.37 -2.39 -1.61
C LEU A 110 11.47 -1.71 -0.24
N ALA A 111 10.43 -1.90 0.57
CA ALA A 111 10.40 -1.59 1.98
C ALA A 111 10.85 -2.82 2.77
N GLU A 112 11.96 -2.70 3.49
CA GLU A 112 12.57 -3.81 4.22
C GLU A 112 12.93 -3.41 5.65
N PRO A 113 12.79 -4.33 6.63
CA PRO A 113 13.22 -4.06 7.98
C PRO A 113 14.74 -3.92 8.03
N LYS A 114 15.20 -3.14 9.01
CA LYS A 114 16.60 -3.04 9.41
C LYS A 114 16.77 -3.62 10.82
N PRO A 115 18.01 -3.98 11.19
CA PRO A 115 18.34 -4.24 12.59
C PRO A 115 17.82 -3.12 13.50
N THR A 116 17.60 -3.46 14.77
CA THR A 116 17.06 -2.55 15.79
C THR A 116 15.65 -2.00 15.48
N GLY A 117 14.83 -2.73 14.70
CA GLY A 117 13.43 -2.35 14.46
C GLY A 117 13.24 -1.10 13.60
N ASN A 118 14.27 -0.70 12.87
CA ASN A 118 14.19 0.35 11.85
C ASN A 118 13.65 -0.23 10.53
N ALA A 119 13.39 0.63 9.55
CA ALA A 119 13.05 0.21 8.20
C ALA A 119 13.78 1.07 7.16
N GLN A 120 13.91 0.58 5.94
CA GLN A 120 14.44 1.35 4.81
C GLN A 120 13.65 1.12 3.53
N LEU A 121 13.85 2.07 2.60
CA LEU A 121 13.45 1.94 1.20
C LEU A 121 14.69 1.70 0.36
N ARG A 122 14.60 0.79 -0.60
CA ARG A 122 15.66 0.52 -1.57
C ARG A 122 15.06 0.36 -2.95
N GLU A 123 15.64 1.03 -3.94
CA GLU A 123 15.22 0.84 -5.33
C GLU A 123 15.56 -0.56 -5.83
N ILE A 124 14.66 -1.13 -6.62
CA ILE A 124 14.80 -2.44 -7.26
C ILE A 124 14.51 -2.33 -8.76
N SER A 125 14.99 -3.31 -9.52
CA SER A 125 14.77 -3.36 -10.97
C SER A 125 13.27 -3.46 -11.30
N GLN A 126 12.88 -2.96 -12.48
CA GLN A 126 11.50 -3.13 -12.96
C GLN A 126 11.08 -4.61 -13.03
N VAL A 127 11.99 -5.51 -13.41
CA VAL A 127 11.69 -6.94 -13.52
C VAL A 127 11.34 -7.51 -12.15
N THR A 128 12.19 -7.26 -11.14
CA THR A 128 11.96 -7.71 -9.77
C THR A 128 10.70 -7.07 -9.18
N GLY A 129 10.55 -5.75 -9.31
CA GLY A 129 9.39 -5.03 -8.77
C GLY A 129 8.07 -5.54 -9.36
N ARG A 130 8.02 -5.78 -10.67
CA ARG A 130 6.83 -6.35 -11.31
C ARG A 130 6.52 -7.77 -10.85
N GLN A 131 7.55 -8.58 -10.60
CA GLN A 131 7.35 -9.92 -10.05
C GLN A 131 6.74 -9.87 -8.64
N LEU A 132 7.25 -8.99 -7.78
CA LEU A 132 6.76 -8.86 -6.41
C LEU A 132 5.35 -8.27 -6.33
N VAL A 133 5.03 -7.25 -7.13
CA VAL A 133 3.67 -6.69 -7.20
C VAL A 133 2.63 -7.74 -7.63
N ARG A 134 2.98 -8.64 -8.56
CA ARG A 134 2.08 -9.75 -8.96
C ARG A 134 1.86 -10.79 -7.86
N LYS A 135 2.83 -10.95 -6.96
CA LYS A 135 2.74 -11.87 -5.82
C LYS A 135 1.99 -11.25 -4.64
N GLY A 136 2.13 -9.94 -4.47
CA GLY A 136 1.58 -9.21 -3.33
C GLY A 136 0.18 -8.64 -3.55
N GLN A 137 -0.43 -8.22 -2.45
CA GLN A 137 -1.75 -7.61 -2.40
C GLN A 137 -1.66 -6.07 -2.43
N LEU A 138 -2.48 -5.43 -3.26
CA LEU A 138 -2.62 -3.96 -3.24
C LEU A 138 -3.19 -3.50 -1.90
N VAL A 139 -2.54 -2.50 -1.32
CA VAL A 139 -3.08 -1.63 -0.26
C VAL A 139 -3.10 -0.19 -0.74
N TYR A 140 -4.11 0.56 -0.33
CA TYR A 140 -4.28 1.94 -0.77
C TYR A 140 -3.40 2.88 0.02
N SER A 141 -2.75 3.80 -0.70
CA SER A 141 -2.15 4.94 -0.05
C SER A 141 -3.23 5.93 0.38
N THR A 142 -3.08 6.49 1.57
CA THR A 142 -3.87 7.66 1.98
C THR A 142 -3.31 8.92 1.31
N PRO A 143 -4.18 9.80 0.78
CA PRO A 143 -3.77 11.09 0.22
C PRO A 143 -3.20 12.03 1.28
#